data_AF-A0A538EWC1-F1
#
_entry.id   AF-A0A538EWC1-F1
#
_cell.length_a   1.000
_cell.length_b   1.000
_cell.length_c   1.000
_cell.angle_alpha   90.00
_cell.angle_beta   90.00
_cell.angle_gamma   90.00
#
_symmetry.space_group_name_H-M   'P 1'
#
loop_
_entity.id
_entity.type
_entity.pdbx_description
1 polymer ?
#
loop_
_entity_poly.entity_id
_entity_poly.type
_entity_poly.pdbx_seq_one_letter_code
_entity_poly.pdbx_strand_id
1 'polypeptide(L)'
;MARIAVVAGDGIGTEVVAEGLKVLDAVLPGVQTTAYDLGAARYHRTGEVLPDSVLEELSGHDAILLGAVGDPTVPPGVLERGLLLKLRFAFDQYVNLRPSRLWPGTSSPLGAVKPGEIDLVVVREGTEGLYAGAGGVLHRGTAAEIATEESLNTRHGVERVIRDAFARAARRERRKVTLVHKTNVLTHAGGLWARAFAQVAAEHPDIATEYQHVDAAAMFLVTQPSRYDVVVTDNLFGGILTDIAAAVTGGIGL
;
A
#
# COMPACT_ATOMS: atom_id res chain seq x y z
N MET A 1 -22.69 12.85 12.32
CA MET A 1 -22.41 12.91 10.86
C MET A 1 -20.96 12.55 10.66
N ALA A 2 -20.61 11.83 9.61
CA ALA A 2 -19.21 11.49 9.32
C ALA A 2 -18.40 12.75 9.01
N ARG A 3 -17.17 12.82 9.51
CA ARG A 3 -16.20 13.89 9.31
C ARG A 3 -15.01 13.35 8.52
N ILE A 4 -14.76 13.91 7.35
CA ILE A 4 -13.67 13.48 6.46
C ILE A 4 -12.66 14.60 6.31
N ALA A 5 -11.41 14.30 6.65
CA ALA A 5 -10.28 15.16 6.31
C ALA A 5 -9.93 14.98 4.84
N VAL A 6 -9.80 16.07 4.09
CA VAL A 6 -9.50 16.06 2.66
C VAL A 6 -8.11 16.61 2.42
N VAL A 7 -7.18 15.74 2.01
CA VAL A 7 -5.82 16.09 1.61
C VAL A 7 -5.73 15.92 0.10
N ALA A 8 -6.15 16.94 -0.65
CA ALA A 8 -6.13 16.89 -2.12
C ALA A 8 -4.70 16.70 -2.65
N GLY A 9 -3.73 17.34 -2.00
CA GLY A 9 -2.31 17.25 -2.30
C GLY A 9 -1.92 17.99 -3.57
N ASP A 10 -1.06 17.36 -4.37
CA ASP A 10 -0.35 17.96 -5.50
C ASP A 10 -0.83 17.41 -6.86
N GLY A 11 -0.56 18.17 -7.92
CA GLY A 11 -0.83 17.77 -9.31
C GLY A 11 -2.29 17.34 -9.53
N ILE A 12 -2.46 16.18 -10.19
CA ILE A 12 -3.77 15.60 -10.50
C ILE A 12 -4.59 15.26 -9.25
N GLY A 13 -3.97 15.19 -8.06
CA GLY A 13 -4.66 14.94 -6.80
C GLY A 13 -5.81 15.93 -6.55
N THR A 14 -5.59 17.19 -6.92
CA THR A 14 -6.61 18.26 -6.80
C THR A 14 -7.83 18.03 -7.69
N GLU A 15 -7.62 17.52 -8.90
CA GLU A 15 -8.68 17.25 -9.87
C GLU A 15 -9.48 16.00 -9.48
N VAL A 16 -8.80 14.88 -9.17
CA VAL A 16 -9.47 13.60 -8.89
C VAL A 16 -10.19 13.59 -7.55
N VAL A 17 -9.67 14.29 -6.53
CA VAL A 17 -10.37 14.41 -5.24
C VAL A 17 -11.64 15.23 -5.38
N ALA A 18 -11.65 16.26 -6.22
CA ALA A 18 -12.86 17.04 -6.48
C ALA A 18 -13.98 16.15 -7.06
N GLU A 19 -13.67 15.27 -8.01
CA GLU A 19 -14.66 14.32 -8.56
C GLU A 19 -15.10 13.27 -7.53
N GLY A 20 -14.18 12.77 -6.71
CA GLY A 20 -14.50 11.85 -5.61
C GLY A 20 -15.47 12.46 -4.59
N LEU A 21 -15.30 13.74 -4.26
CA LEU A 21 -16.20 14.46 -3.36
C LEU A 21 -17.60 14.66 -3.95
N LYS A 22 -17.73 14.88 -5.27
CA LYS A 22 -19.06 14.96 -5.92
C LYS A 22 -19.83 13.64 -5.78
N VAL A 23 -19.14 12.51 -5.98
CA VAL A 23 -19.75 11.18 -5.81
C VAL A 23 -20.12 10.95 -4.34
N LEU A 24 -19.23 11.30 -3.41
CA LEU A 24 -19.48 11.18 -1.98
C LEU A 24 -20.73 11.97 -1.55
N ASP A 25 -20.86 13.22 -1.96
CA ASP A 25 -22.01 14.08 -1.64
C ASP A 25 -23.33 13.50 -2.19
N ALA A 26 -23.29 12.92 -3.38
CA ALA A 26 -24.45 12.29 -4.01
C ALA A 26 -24.93 11.02 -3.28
N VAL A 27 -24.02 10.22 -2.72
CA VAL A 27 -24.36 8.93 -2.08
C VAL A 27 -24.51 9.02 -0.56
N LEU A 28 -23.90 10.02 0.07
CA LEU A 28 -23.92 10.22 1.51
C LEU A 28 -24.00 11.72 1.84
N PRO A 29 -25.17 12.36 1.62
CA PRO A 29 -25.35 13.78 1.85
C PRO A 29 -25.16 14.15 3.33
N GLY A 30 -24.56 15.30 3.59
CA GLY A 30 -24.34 15.82 4.95
C GLY A 30 -23.05 15.33 5.62
N VAL A 31 -22.13 14.70 4.87
CA VAL A 31 -20.75 14.49 5.33
C VAL A 31 -20.07 15.85 5.52
N GLN A 32 -19.41 16.04 6.64
CA GLN A 32 -18.62 17.24 6.91
C GLN A 32 -17.19 17.01 6.40
N THR A 33 -16.72 17.90 5.53
CA THR A 33 -15.35 17.84 4.99
C THR A 33 -14.51 19.00 5.52
N THR A 34 -13.27 18.70 5.86
CA THR A 34 -12.26 19.70 6.26
C THR A 34 -11.08 19.58 5.30
N ALA A 35 -10.77 20.65 4.57
CA ALA A 35 -9.67 20.64 3.61
C ALA A 35 -8.34 20.96 4.30
N TYR A 36 -7.29 20.21 3.95
CA TYR A 36 -5.94 20.34 4.47
C TYR A 36 -4.96 20.60 3.32
N ASP A 37 -4.25 21.73 3.42
CA ASP A 37 -3.18 22.10 2.50
C ASP A 37 -1.85 21.46 2.94
N LEU A 38 -1.65 20.22 2.52
CA LEU A 38 -0.44 19.41 2.72
C LEU A 38 0.07 18.95 1.35
N GLY A 39 1.38 18.94 1.14
CA GLY A 39 2.00 18.60 -0.14
C GLY A 39 3.16 19.53 -0.49
N ALA A 40 3.62 19.44 -1.73
CA ALA A 40 4.69 20.28 -2.29
C ALA A 40 4.37 21.77 -2.21
N ALA A 41 3.11 22.17 -2.49
CA ALA A 41 2.72 23.58 -2.44
C ALA A 41 2.91 24.19 -1.03
N ARG A 42 2.55 23.45 0.03
CA ARG A 42 2.82 23.85 1.41
C ARG A 42 4.32 23.91 1.68
N TYR A 43 5.04 22.85 1.32
CA TYR A 43 6.48 22.74 1.56
C TYR A 43 7.25 23.91 0.95
N HIS A 44 6.95 24.30 -0.29
CA HIS A 44 7.60 25.45 -0.92
C HIS A 44 7.29 26.78 -0.24
N ARG A 45 6.07 26.94 0.29
CA ARG A 45 5.64 28.19 0.92
C ARG A 45 6.13 28.35 2.35
N THR A 46 6.20 27.26 3.12
CA THR A 46 6.47 27.32 4.57
C THR A 46 7.67 26.50 5.04
N GLY A 47 8.20 25.61 4.20
CA GLY A 47 9.22 24.62 4.59
C GLY A 47 8.66 23.44 5.41
N GLU A 48 7.39 23.47 5.80
CA GLU A 48 6.76 22.41 6.59
C GLU A 48 6.17 21.32 5.70
N VAL A 49 6.28 20.06 6.13
CA VAL A 49 5.69 18.91 5.43
C VAL A 49 4.38 18.47 6.11
N LEU A 50 4.45 18.01 7.36
CA LEU A 50 3.30 17.64 8.18
C LEU A 50 3.53 18.10 9.62
N PRO A 51 3.02 19.30 10.00
CA PRO A 51 3.09 19.78 11.37
C PRO A 51 2.32 18.87 12.33
N ASP A 52 2.79 18.75 13.57
CA ASP A 52 2.15 17.88 14.57
C ASP A 52 0.75 18.39 14.96
N SER A 53 0.50 19.71 14.90
CA SER A 53 -0.84 20.28 15.08
C SER A 53 -1.83 19.78 14.02
N VAL A 54 -1.39 19.72 12.75
CA VAL A 54 -2.22 19.19 11.66
C VAL A 54 -2.44 17.69 11.85
N LEU A 55 -1.42 16.95 12.29
CA LEU A 55 -1.57 15.53 12.60
C LEU A 55 -2.60 15.29 13.73
N GLU A 56 -2.61 16.13 14.76
CA GLU A 56 -3.61 16.10 15.83
C GLU A 56 -5.01 16.42 15.29
N GLU A 57 -5.16 17.44 14.44
CA GLU A 57 -6.43 17.76 13.79
C GLU A 57 -6.96 16.61 12.92
N LEU A 58 -6.07 15.97 12.13
CA LEU A 58 -6.41 14.81 11.31
C LEU A 58 -6.92 13.64 12.17
N SER A 59 -6.36 13.43 13.36
CA SER A 59 -6.81 12.38 14.29
C SER A 59 -8.25 12.56 14.78
N GLY A 60 -8.77 13.79 14.70
CA GLY A 60 -10.15 14.11 15.04
C GLY A 60 -11.18 13.73 13.97
N HIS A 61 -10.77 13.22 12.81
CA HIS A 61 -11.66 12.84 11.69
C HIS A 61 -11.90 11.33 11.64
N ASP A 62 -13.02 10.92 11.02
CA ASP A 62 -13.39 9.51 10.88
C ASP A 62 -12.60 8.82 9.76
N ALA A 63 -12.19 9.58 8.75
CA ALA A 63 -11.38 9.11 7.63
C ALA A 63 -10.58 10.26 6.99
N ILE A 64 -9.53 9.90 6.24
CA ILE A 64 -8.74 10.81 5.42
C ILE A 64 -8.94 10.42 3.95
N LEU A 65 -9.46 11.34 3.15
CA LEU A 65 -9.47 11.24 1.68
C LEU A 65 -8.25 11.97 1.14
N LEU A 66 -7.29 11.21 0.63
CA LEU A 66 -6.03 11.73 0.10
C LEU A 66 -5.96 11.52 -1.42
N GLY A 67 -5.56 12.56 -2.16
CA GLY A 67 -5.36 12.52 -3.61
C GLY A 67 -3.99 11.98 -3.99
N ALA A 68 -3.10 12.86 -4.42
CA ALA A 68 -1.72 12.54 -4.75
C ALA A 68 -0.80 13.53 -4.04
N VAL A 69 0.40 13.10 -3.65
CA VAL A 69 1.41 13.96 -3.00
C VAL A 69 2.73 13.70 -3.70
N GLY A 70 3.43 14.76 -4.07
CA GLY A 70 4.71 14.67 -4.75
C GLY A 70 4.83 15.68 -5.87
N ASP A 71 6.01 16.28 -5.98
CA ASP A 71 6.38 17.14 -7.10
C ASP A 71 7.91 17.00 -7.33
N PRO A 72 8.39 16.90 -8.57
CA PRO A 72 9.83 16.78 -8.86
C PRO A 72 10.70 17.93 -8.33
N THR A 73 10.10 19.08 -8.00
CA THR A 73 10.79 20.24 -7.41
C THR A 73 11.07 20.07 -5.92
N VAL A 74 10.51 19.05 -5.25
CA VAL A 74 10.78 18.73 -3.85
C VAL A 74 11.81 17.60 -3.78
N PRO A 75 12.85 17.69 -2.93
CA PRO A 75 13.87 16.64 -2.86
C PRO A 75 13.28 15.25 -2.55
N PRO A 76 13.78 14.18 -3.19
CA PRO A 76 13.26 12.83 -2.98
C PRO A 76 13.25 12.41 -1.51
N GLY A 77 12.15 11.80 -1.10
CA GLY A 77 11.95 11.29 0.24
C GLY A 77 11.53 12.34 1.26
N VAL A 78 11.42 13.63 0.92
CA VAL A 78 10.92 14.66 1.85
C VAL A 78 9.43 14.48 2.10
N LEU A 79 8.62 14.40 1.03
CA LEU A 79 7.16 14.24 1.15
C LEU A 79 6.79 12.78 1.43
N GLU A 80 7.49 11.83 0.84
CA GLU A 80 7.23 10.41 1.01
C GLU A 80 7.46 9.99 2.48
N ARG A 81 8.55 10.42 3.10
CA ARG A 81 8.83 10.14 4.52
C ARG A 81 8.09 11.09 5.45
N GLY A 82 8.14 12.39 5.16
CA GLY A 82 7.63 13.44 6.04
C GLY A 82 6.10 13.58 6.05
N LEU A 83 5.40 13.09 5.02
CA LEU A 83 3.94 13.11 4.94
C LEU A 83 3.37 11.70 4.83
N LEU A 84 3.62 10.98 3.72
CA LEU A 84 2.91 9.72 3.43
C LEU A 84 3.23 8.60 4.44
N LEU A 85 4.52 8.33 4.69
CA LEU A 85 4.92 7.33 5.69
C LEU A 85 4.64 7.82 7.10
N LYS A 86 4.86 9.11 7.41
CA LYS A 86 4.53 9.70 8.72
C LYS A 86 3.05 9.48 9.07
N LEU A 87 2.12 9.72 8.15
CA LEU A 87 0.69 9.45 8.35
C LEU A 87 0.42 7.96 8.61
N ARG A 88 1.03 7.07 7.82
CA ARG A 88 0.84 5.62 7.99
C ARG A 88 1.31 5.14 9.35
N PHE A 89 2.48 5.58 9.79
CA PHE A 89 3.03 5.19 11.09
C PHE A 89 2.26 5.83 12.25
N ALA A 90 1.95 7.12 12.17
CA ALA A 90 1.28 7.85 13.24
C ALA A 90 -0.15 7.35 13.52
N PHE A 91 -0.87 6.94 12.48
CA PHE A 91 -2.23 6.40 12.60
C PHE A 91 -2.30 4.87 12.54
N ASP A 92 -1.16 4.20 12.67
CA ASP A 92 -1.02 2.73 12.62
C ASP A 92 -1.80 2.11 11.45
N GLN A 93 -1.68 2.71 10.26
CA GLN A 93 -2.33 2.25 9.02
C GLN A 93 -1.57 1.08 8.41
N TYR A 94 -1.48 -0.02 9.17
CA TYR A 94 -0.62 -1.17 8.88
C TYR A 94 -1.07 -2.02 7.69
N VAL A 95 -2.33 -1.90 7.27
CA VAL A 95 -2.85 -2.54 6.06
C VAL A 95 -2.89 -1.53 4.92
N ASN A 96 -2.03 -1.72 3.93
CA ASN A 96 -2.21 -1.11 2.62
C ASN A 96 -3.03 -2.07 1.73
N LEU A 97 -4.33 -1.81 1.62
CA LEU A 97 -5.24 -2.63 0.83
C LEU A 97 -5.28 -2.14 -0.63
N ARG A 98 -4.99 -3.02 -1.58
CA ARG A 98 -5.00 -2.71 -3.01
C ARG A 98 -5.75 -3.77 -3.81
N PRO A 99 -7.08 -3.61 -3.97
CA PRO A 99 -7.85 -4.41 -4.91
C PRO A 99 -7.41 -4.14 -6.35
N SER A 100 -7.40 -5.17 -7.19
CA SER A 100 -7.15 -5.05 -8.63
C SER A 100 -8.09 -5.97 -9.37
N ARG A 101 -9.01 -5.36 -10.13
CA ARG A 101 -10.05 -6.07 -10.87
C ARG A 101 -10.12 -5.54 -12.29
N LEU A 102 -10.11 -6.45 -13.27
CA LEU A 102 -10.34 -6.10 -14.66
C LEU A 102 -11.85 -5.96 -14.90
N TRP A 103 -12.34 -4.73 -14.92
CA TRP A 103 -13.76 -4.40 -15.07
C TRP A 103 -14.26 -4.54 -16.51
N PRO A 104 -15.56 -4.85 -16.72
CA PRO A 104 -16.17 -4.77 -18.04
C PRO A 104 -16.00 -3.37 -18.64
N GLY A 105 -15.55 -3.29 -19.90
CA GLY A 105 -15.31 -2.02 -20.58
C GLY A 105 -13.89 -1.45 -20.44
N THR A 106 -13.03 -2.08 -19.64
CA THR A 106 -11.60 -1.73 -19.59
C THR A 106 -10.75 -2.73 -20.38
N SER A 107 -9.57 -2.29 -20.82
CA SER A 107 -8.62 -3.12 -21.57
C SER A 107 -7.43 -3.50 -20.69
N SER A 108 -7.11 -4.79 -20.62
CA SER A 108 -5.83 -5.24 -20.08
C SER A 108 -4.73 -5.11 -21.14
N PRO A 109 -3.48 -4.80 -20.77
CA PRO A 109 -2.34 -4.96 -21.66
C PRO A 109 -2.05 -6.44 -22.00
N LEU A 110 -2.68 -7.39 -21.28
CA LEU A 110 -2.53 -8.82 -21.53
C LEU A 110 -3.51 -9.28 -22.62
N GLY A 111 -2.99 -9.76 -23.75
CA GLY A 111 -3.79 -10.04 -24.95
C GLY A 111 -4.81 -11.18 -24.84
N ALA A 112 -4.76 -12.01 -23.79
CA ALA A 112 -5.58 -13.22 -23.65
C ALA A 112 -6.56 -13.20 -22.47
N VAL A 113 -6.70 -12.08 -21.75
CA VAL A 113 -7.50 -12.00 -20.53
C VAL A 113 -8.83 -11.31 -20.80
N LYS A 114 -9.93 -11.92 -20.35
CA LYS A 114 -11.28 -11.33 -20.46
C LYS A 114 -11.65 -10.54 -19.20
N PRO A 115 -12.52 -9.51 -19.31
CA PRO A 115 -13.07 -8.83 -18.14
C PRO A 115 -13.67 -9.81 -17.12
N GLY A 116 -13.38 -9.57 -15.83
CA GLY A 116 -13.77 -10.45 -14.73
C GLY A 116 -12.83 -11.61 -14.44
N GLU A 117 -11.88 -11.95 -15.31
CA GLU A 117 -10.92 -13.05 -15.07
C GLU A 117 -9.79 -12.67 -14.11
N ILE A 118 -9.53 -11.36 -13.92
CA ILE A 118 -8.63 -10.85 -12.88
C ILE A 118 -9.48 -10.17 -11.81
N ASP A 119 -9.48 -10.76 -10.63
CA ASP A 119 -10.04 -10.20 -9.40
C ASP A 119 -9.19 -10.71 -8.23
N LEU A 120 -8.29 -9.85 -7.77
CA LEU A 120 -7.40 -10.13 -6.66
C LEU A 120 -7.30 -8.93 -5.73
N VAL A 121 -6.83 -9.15 -4.51
CA VAL A 121 -6.49 -8.09 -3.58
C VAL A 121 -5.11 -8.33 -3.00
N VAL A 122 -4.27 -7.30 -3.03
CA VAL A 122 -2.99 -7.30 -2.32
C VAL A 122 -3.19 -6.64 -0.95
N VAL A 123 -2.81 -7.37 0.10
CA VAL A 123 -2.76 -6.95 1.49
C VAL A 123 -1.29 -6.74 1.82
N ARG A 124 -0.85 -5.49 1.67
CA ARG A 124 0.54 -5.08 1.87
C ARG A 124 0.74 -4.57 3.30
N GLU A 125 1.81 -5.03 3.94
CA GLU A 125 2.28 -4.46 5.21
C GLU A 125 2.70 -2.99 5.00
N GLY A 126 2.18 -2.07 5.83
CA GLY A 126 2.27 -0.63 5.62
C GLY A 126 3.14 0.14 6.62
N THR A 127 3.62 -0.50 7.68
CA THR A 127 4.16 0.13 8.90
C THR A 127 5.58 -0.29 9.29
N GLU A 128 6.19 -1.26 8.61
CA GLU A 128 7.56 -1.69 8.88
C GLU A 128 8.25 -2.17 7.58
N GLY A 129 9.20 -3.09 7.67
CA GLY A 129 10.00 -3.60 6.56
C GLY A 129 11.09 -2.64 6.12
N LEU A 130 11.47 -2.70 4.84
CA LEU A 130 12.55 -1.86 4.28
C LEU A 130 12.18 -0.36 4.26
N TYR A 131 10.91 -0.01 4.41
CA TYR A 131 10.44 1.37 4.41
C TYR A 131 10.42 2.00 5.81
N ALA A 132 10.95 1.30 6.82
CA ALA A 132 11.10 1.83 8.18
C ALA A 132 12.05 3.04 8.26
N GLY A 133 12.87 3.28 7.23
CA GLY A 133 13.83 4.39 7.19
C GLY A 133 15.03 4.20 8.10
N ALA A 134 15.28 2.97 8.55
CA ALA A 134 16.46 2.60 9.32
C ALA A 134 17.65 2.35 8.39
N GLY A 135 18.82 2.86 8.76
CA GLY A 135 20.01 2.85 7.91
C GLY A 135 20.86 4.10 8.09
N GLY A 136 21.78 4.33 7.16
CA GLY A 136 22.66 5.48 7.22
C GLY A 136 23.68 5.52 6.09
N VAL A 137 24.49 6.59 6.07
CA VAL A 137 25.60 6.74 5.11
C VAL A 137 26.87 7.13 5.85
N LEU A 138 27.96 6.45 5.55
CA LEU A 138 29.33 6.77 5.98
C LEU A 138 30.17 7.22 4.79
N HIS A 139 31.11 8.13 5.03
CA HIS A 139 32.03 8.67 4.01
C HIS A 139 31.34 9.23 2.75
N ARG A 140 30.18 9.89 2.94
CA ARG A 140 29.37 10.47 1.87
C ARG A 140 30.21 11.34 0.94
N GLY A 141 30.07 11.14 -0.36
CA GLY A 141 30.75 11.88 -1.42
C GLY A 141 32.17 11.42 -1.72
N THR A 142 32.59 10.24 -1.21
CA THR A 142 33.94 9.71 -1.43
C THR A 142 33.92 8.32 -2.06
N ALA A 143 35.05 7.86 -2.59
CA ALA A 143 35.18 6.50 -3.13
C ALA A 143 35.01 5.38 -2.08
N ALA A 144 35.03 5.73 -0.79
CA ALA A 144 34.84 4.82 0.33
C ALA A 144 33.40 4.91 0.90
N GLU A 145 32.46 5.52 0.18
CA GLU A 145 31.08 5.67 0.64
C GLU A 145 30.41 4.32 0.89
N ILE A 146 29.73 4.22 2.03
CA ILE A 146 28.92 3.06 2.42
C ILE A 146 27.52 3.58 2.73
N ALA A 147 26.50 3.00 2.10
CA ALA A 147 25.11 3.22 2.43
C ALA A 147 24.49 1.91 2.95
N THR A 148 23.80 1.99 4.08
CA THR A 148 23.06 0.87 4.68
C THR A 148 21.58 1.20 4.72
N GLU A 149 20.76 0.21 4.39
CA GLU A 149 19.30 0.26 4.53
C GLU A 149 18.89 -1.00 5.29
N GLU A 150 18.17 -0.83 6.40
CA GLU A 150 17.79 -1.90 7.31
C GLU A 150 16.29 -2.19 7.18
N SER A 151 15.96 -3.45 6.91
CA SER A 151 14.57 -3.92 6.90
C SER A 151 14.20 -4.44 8.29
N LEU A 152 13.45 -3.64 9.04
CA LEU A 152 12.98 -3.99 10.37
C LEU A 152 11.64 -4.72 10.27
N ASN A 153 11.58 -5.98 10.70
CA ASN A 153 10.38 -6.80 10.61
C ASN A 153 10.06 -7.35 12.00
N THR A 154 8.84 -7.18 12.46
CA THR A 154 8.41 -7.58 13.80
C THR A 154 7.37 -8.68 13.74
N ARG A 155 7.36 -9.54 14.76
CA ARG A 155 6.31 -10.57 14.86
C ARG A 155 4.92 -9.94 14.94
N HIS A 156 4.79 -8.81 15.63
CA HIS A 156 3.54 -8.10 15.79
C HIS A 156 3.01 -7.58 14.44
N GLY A 157 3.82 -6.83 13.69
CA GLY A 157 3.44 -6.24 12.40
C GLY A 157 3.12 -7.28 11.34
N VAL A 158 3.97 -8.30 11.22
CA VAL A 158 3.77 -9.42 10.29
C VAL A 158 2.49 -10.20 10.60
N GLU A 159 2.24 -10.56 11.86
CA GLU A 159 1.08 -11.39 12.20
C GLU A 159 -0.24 -10.66 11.97
N ARG A 160 -0.35 -9.38 12.35
CA ARG A 160 -1.59 -8.61 12.19
C ARG A 160 -2.01 -8.43 10.72
N VAL A 161 -1.05 -8.19 9.82
CA VAL A 161 -1.35 -8.05 8.38
C VAL A 161 -1.72 -9.39 7.74
N ILE A 162 -1.09 -10.49 8.18
CA ILE A 162 -1.46 -11.84 7.74
C ILE A 162 -2.88 -12.17 8.20
N ARG A 163 -3.23 -11.91 9.46
CA ARG A 163 -4.58 -12.15 9.97
C ARG A 163 -5.65 -11.37 9.21
N ASP A 164 -5.38 -10.10 8.87
CA ASP A 164 -6.27 -9.30 8.01
C ASP A 164 -6.43 -9.93 6.62
N ALA A 165 -5.35 -10.44 6.01
CA ALA A 165 -5.42 -11.15 4.73
C ALA A 165 -6.31 -12.41 4.79
N PHE A 166 -6.17 -13.23 5.83
CA PHE A 166 -7.05 -14.40 6.04
C PHE A 166 -8.51 -13.98 6.28
N ALA A 167 -8.75 -12.93 7.07
CA ALA A 167 -10.10 -12.39 7.30
C ALA A 167 -10.77 -11.91 6.00
N ARG A 168 -9.99 -11.35 5.07
CA ARG A 168 -10.48 -10.97 3.74
C ARG A 168 -10.75 -12.17 2.85
N ALA A 169 -9.83 -13.14 2.83
CA ALA A 169 -10.02 -14.37 2.06
C ALA A 169 -11.28 -15.14 2.50
N ALA A 170 -11.59 -15.15 3.80
CA ALA A 170 -12.80 -15.77 4.36
C ALA A 170 -14.11 -15.16 3.81
N ARG A 171 -14.07 -13.91 3.33
CA ARG A 171 -15.21 -13.19 2.75
C ARG A 171 -15.26 -13.26 1.22
N ARG A 172 -14.26 -13.88 0.61
CA ARG A 172 -14.17 -14.06 -0.84
C ARG A 172 -14.55 -15.49 -1.20
N GLU A 173 -15.14 -15.67 -2.38
CA GLU A 173 -15.64 -16.97 -2.82
C GLU A 173 -14.51 -18.01 -2.96
N ARG A 174 -13.35 -17.58 -3.44
CA ARG A 174 -12.22 -18.44 -3.77
C ARG A 174 -11.39 -18.86 -2.56
N ARG A 175 -11.55 -18.20 -1.40
CA ARG A 175 -10.93 -18.53 -0.11
C ARG A 175 -9.46 -18.93 -0.23
N LYS A 176 -8.62 -18.10 -0.86
CA LYS A 176 -7.20 -18.41 -1.06
C LYS A 176 -6.31 -17.24 -0.64
N VAL A 177 -5.26 -17.54 0.14
CA VAL A 177 -4.19 -16.59 0.49
C VAL A 177 -2.85 -17.07 -0.05
N THR A 178 -2.18 -16.23 -0.83
CA THR A 178 -0.80 -16.44 -1.28
C THR A 178 0.16 -15.53 -0.52
N LEU A 179 1.08 -16.11 0.25
CA LEU A 179 2.22 -15.38 0.80
C LEU A 179 3.25 -15.14 -0.30
N VAL A 180 3.63 -13.88 -0.52
CA VAL A 180 4.74 -13.54 -1.42
C VAL A 180 5.89 -12.94 -0.61
N HIS A 181 7.08 -13.54 -0.74
CA HIS A 181 8.30 -13.05 -0.09
C HIS A 181 9.55 -13.54 -0.86
N LYS A 182 10.75 -13.39 -0.30
CA LYS A 182 12.01 -13.98 -0.82
C LYS A 182 12.77 -14.77 0.24
N THR A 183 12.14 -15.81 0.80
CA THR A 183 12.65 -16.58 1.96
C THR A 183 14.01 -17.26 1.78
N ASN A 184 14.42 -17.53 0.54
CA ASN A 184 15.70 -18.17 0.22
C ASN A 184 16.90 -17.22 0.31
N VAL A 185 16.67 -15.90 0.19
CA VAL A 185 17.73 -14.87 0.27
C VAL A 185 17.57 -14.06 1.56
N LEU A 186 16.36 -13.60 1.85
CA LEU A 186 16.02 -12.86 3.07
C LEU A 186 15.65 -13.85 4.17
N THR A 187 16.63 -14.62 4.65
CA THR A 187 16.37 -15.77 5.56
C THR A 187 15.83 -15.35 6.92
N HIS A 188 16.22 -14.19 7.44
CA HIS A 188 15.73 -13.67 8.72
C HIS A 188 14.28 -13.16 8.63
N ALA A 189 14.03 -12.14 7.81
CA ALA A 189 12.69 -11.59 7.58
C ALA A 189 11.77 -12.66 6.97
N GLY A 190 12.20 -13.35 5.93
CA GLY A 190 11.42 -14.40 5.28
C GLY A 190 11.13 -15.58 6.20
N GLY A 191 12.07 -15.96 7.07
CA GLY A 191 11.80 -16.96 8.10
C GLY A 191 10.72 -16.49 9.08
N LEU A 192 10.74 -15.23 9.51
CA LEU A 192 9.70 -14.66 10.36
C LEU A 192 8.33 -14.69 9.67
N TRP A 193 8.25 -14.19 8.44
CA TRP A 193 7.04 -14.21 7.62
C TRP A 193 6.49 -15.63 7.40
N ALA A 194 7.34 -16.58 7.02
CA ALA A 194 6.92 -17.96 6.79
C ALA A 194 6.38 -18.64 8.05
N ARG A 195 7.03 -18.45 9.21
CA ARG A 195 6.56 -19.01 10.49
C ARG A 195 5.25 -18.40 10.96
N ALA A 196 5.12 -17.06 10.87
CA ALA A 196 3.89 -16.38 11.22
C ALA A 196 2.73 -16.79 10.31
N PHE A 197 2.98 -16.88 8.99
CA PHE A 197 2.00 -17.33 8.01
C PHE A 197 1.53 -18.75 8.26
N ALA A 198 2.45 -19.70 8.50
CA ALA A 198 2.11 -21.08 8.81
C ALA A 198 1.26 -21.20 10.09
N GLN A 199 1.56 -20.39 11.11
CA GLN A 199 0.78 -20.39 12.34
C GLN A 199 -0.66 -19.88 12.11
N VAL A 200 -0.83 -18.74 11.44
CA VAL A 200 -2.17 -18.20 11.15
C VAL A 200 -2.94 -19.13 10.19
N ALA A 201 -2.27 -19.71 9.19
CA ALA A 201 -2.87 -20.67 8.27
C ALA A 201 -3.46 -21.89 8.99
N ALA A 202 -2.82 -22.39 10.04
CA ALA A 202 -3.31 -23.52 10.83
C ALA A 202 -4.63 -23.21 11.56
N GLU A 203 -4.94 -21.93 11.80
CA GLU A 203 -6.20 -21.47 12.41
C GLU A 203 -7.35 -21.38 11.39
N HIS A 204 -7.05 -21.47 10.09
CA HIS A 204 -7.99 -21.31 8.98
C HIS A 204 -7.92 -22.47 7.97
N PRO A 205 -8.27 -23.71 8.37
CA PRO A 205 -8.13 -24.90 7.52
C PRO A 205 -9.04 -24.90 6.28
N ASP A 206 -10.07 -24.05 6.24
CA ASP A 206 -10.97 -23.86 5.10
C ASP A 206 -10.42 -22.91 4.02
N ILE A 207 -9.28 -22.25 4.27
CA ILE A 207 -8.64 -21.31 3.35
C ILE A 207 -7.43 -21.97 2.71
N ALA A 208 -7.43 -22.05 1.38
CA ALA A 208 -6.29 -22.56 0.63
C ALA A 208 -5.10 -21.61 0.76
N THR A 209 -3.90 -22.15 0.96
CA THR A 209 -2.67 -21.36 1.12
C THR A 209 -1.61 -21.73 0.09
N GLU A 210 -0.82 -20.75 -0.31
CA GLU A 210 0.31 -20.92 -1.23
C GLU A 210 1.45 -19.98 -0.83
N TYR A 211 2.70 -20.38 -1.10
CA TYR A 211 3.85 -19.50 -1.00
C TYR A 211 4.49 -19.31 -2.38
N GLN A 212 4.93 -18.09 -2.68
CA GLN A 212 5.70 -17.80 -3.88
C GLN A 212 6.86 -16.85 -3.59
N HIS A 213 7.96 -17.08 -4.31
CA HIS A 213 9.01 -16.08 -4.39
C HIS A 213 8.51 -14.85 -5.19
N VAL A 214 8.93 -13.64 -4.79
CA VAL A 214 8.45 -12.39 -5.40
C VAL A 214 8.70 -12.29 -6.92
N ASP A 215 9.81 -12.82 -7.41
CA ASP A 215 10.13 -12.90 -8.84
C ASP A 215 9.16 -13.82 -9.59
N ALA A 216 8.87 -15.00 -9.04
CA ALA A 216 7.85 -15.89 -9.58
C ALA A 216 6.47 -15.22 -9.52
N ALA A 217 6.14 -14.55 -8.42
CA ALA A 217 4.86 -13.89 -8.25
C ALA A 217 4.65 -12.76 -9.28
N ALA A 218 5.67 -11.93 -9.50
CA ALA A 218 5.68 -10.89 -10.53
C ALA A 218 5.49 -11.47 -11.93
N MET A 219 6.22 -12.55 -12.27
CA MET A 219 6.02 -13.27 -13.54
C MET A 219 4.59 -13.81 -13.67
N PHE A 220 4.03 -14.39 -12.62
CA PHE A 220 2.67 -14.93 -12.63
C PHE A 220 1.58 -13.88 -12.67
N LEU A 221 1.79 -12.67 -12.13
CA LEU A 221 0.83 -11.57 -12.31
C LEU A 221 0.67 -11.18 -13.79
N VAL A 222 1.72 -11.35 -14.60
CA VAL A 222 1.68 -11.04 -16.03
C VAL A 222 1.19 -12.23 -16.85
N THR A 223 1.57 -13.46 -16.46
CA THR A 223 1.30 -14.66 -17.27
C THR A 223 0.04 -15.41 -16.86
N GLN A 224 -0.34 -15.37 -15.58
CA GLN A 224 -1.43 -16.15 -14.99
C GLN A 224 -2.13 -15.39 -13.83
N PRO A 225 -2.56 -14.11 -14.01
CA PRO A 225 -3.07 -13.28 -12.92
C PRO A 225 -4.32 -13.85 -12.23
N SER A 226 -5.14 -14.60 -12.96
CA SER A 226 -6.36 -15.24 -12.44
C SER A 226 -6.09 -16.24 -11.31
N ARG A 227 -4.84 -16.64 -11.06
CA ARG A 227 -4.49 -17.58 -9.99
C ARG A 227 -4.53 -16.98 -8.58
N TYR A 228 -4.51 -15.66 -8.46
CA TYR A 228 -4.49 -14.95 -7.18
C TYR A 228 -5.87 -14.57 -6.73
N ASP A 229 -6.12 -14.71 -5.43
CA ASP A 229 -7.34 -14.23 -4.77
C ASP A 229 -6.97 -13.16 -3.74
N VAL A 230 -6.36 -13.55 -2.62
CA VAL A 230 -5.69 -12.65 -1.69
C VAL A 230 -4.18 -12.88 -1.75
N VAL A 231 -3.40 -11.82 -1.94
CA VAL A 231 -1.94 -11.84 -1.81
C VAL A 231 -1.57 -11.09 -0.53
N VAL A 232 -0.73 -11.68 0.31
CA VAL A 232 -0.15 -10.99 1.47
C VAL A 232 1.36 -10.92 1.34
N THR A 233 1.93 -9.75 1.62
CA THR A 233 3.36 -9.50 1.41
C THR A 233 3.85 -8.31 2.24
N ASP A 234 5.17 -8.11 2.26
CA ASP A 234 5.82 -7.03 2.99
C ASP A 234 5.65 -5.67 2.28
N ASN A 235 6.19 -4.62 2.90
CA ASN A 235 6.03 -3.26 2.42
C ASN A 235 6.67 -3.02 1.04
N LEU A 236 7.88 -3.54 0.80
CA LEU A 236 8.60 -3.34 -0.45
C LEU A 236 7.98 -4.15 -1.60
N PHE A 237 7.82 -5.46 -1.42
CA PHE A 237 7.26 -6.32 -2.47
C PHE A 237 5.81 -5.93 -2.75
N GLY A 238 5.05 -5.57 -1.72
CA GLY A 238 3.70 -5.04 -1.89
C GLY A 238 3.70 -3.80 -2.77
N GLY A 239 4.61 -2.85 -2.56
CA GLY A 239 4.72 -1.65 -3.40
C GLY A 239 4.92 -1.95 -4.88
N ILE A 240 5.68 -2.99 -5.22
CA ILE A 240 5.92 -3.41 -6.61
C ILE A 240 4.72 -4.18 -7.17
N LEU A 241 4.24 -5.18 -6.43
CA LEU A 241 3.20 -6.09 -6.92
C LEU A 241 1.86 -5.39 -7.10
N THR A 242 1.55 -4.37 -6.29
CA THR A 242 0.32 -3.59 -6.45
C THR A 242 0.29 -2.80 -7.75
N ASP A 243 1.44 -2.28 -8.18
CA ASP A 243 1.54 -1.52 -9.42
C ASP A 243 1.49 -2.45 -10.63
N ILE A 244 2.10 -3.64 -10.55
CA ILE A 244 1.95 -4.68 -11.57
C ILE A 244 0.48 -5.12 -11.65
N ALA A 245 -0.18 -5.36 -10.51
CA ALA A 245 -1.58 -5.77 -10.46
C ALA A 245 -2.52 -4.71 -11.07
N ALA A 246 -2.28 -3.43 -10.79
CA ALA A 246 -2.99 -2.32 -11.42
C ALA A 246 -2.72 -2.28 -12.95
N ALA A 247 -1.46 -2.40 -13.36
CA ALA A 247 -1.10 -2.39 -14.78
C ALA A 247 -1.82 -3.48 -15.58
N VAL A 248 -1.87 -4.72 -15.07
CA VAL A 248 -2.55 -5.82 -15.76
C VAL A 248 -4.08 -5.73 -15.71
N THR A 249 -4.65 -4.86 -14.86
CA THR A 249 -6.10 -4.64 -14.73
C THR A 249 -6.61 -3.37 -15.41
N GLY A 250 -5.75 -2.70 -16.19
CA GLY A 250 -6.13 -1.54 -17.02
C GLY A 250 -5.37 -0.26 -16.68
N GLY A 251 -4.48 -0.30 -15.69
CA GLY A 251 -3.59 0.80 -15.31
C GLY A 251 -3.85 1.32 -13.90
N ILE A 252 -2.90 2.11 -13.39
CA ILE A 252 -2.94 2.71 -12.04
C ILE A 252 -4.05 3.76 -11.88
N GLY A 253 -4.63 4.24 -12.98
CA GLY A 253 -5.74 5.20 -12.97
C GLY A 253 -7.12 4.60 -12.64
N LEU A 254 -7.20 3.29 -12.42
CA LEU A 254 -8.41 2.53 -12.08
C LEU A 254 -8.27 1.86 -10.70
#